data_AF-A0A7C4QUW2-F1
#
_entry.id   AF-A0A7C4QUW2-F1
#
_cell.length_a   1.000
_cell.length_b   1.000
_cell.length_c   1.000
_cell.angle_alpha   90.00
_cell.angle_beta   90.00
_cell.angle_gamma   90.00
#
_symmetry.space_group_name_H-M   'P 1'
#
loop_
_entity.id
_entity.type
_entity.pdbx_description
1 polymer ?
#
loop_
_entity_poly.entity_id
_entity_poly.type
_entity_poly.pdbx_seq_one_letter_code
_entity_poly.pdbx_strand_id
1 'polypeptide(L)'
;MEEEQPVWLMFYVICLVGGVIFTLLCAIFGHFFGGHDMDGDVGTGGHAESGFADSGVHALSFFSPTVLASFVTAFGAIGTILDHIEATKSVWISAPIAGVGGIGIAWVVLLLFNTAFQKTQSSSESRIARLIGQEANVITAIPSGGVGEIAYVQGGTRYNAPARCEREETVPAGKLVKITKIVGSQFYVEVKQT
;
A
#
# COMPACT_ATOMS: atom_id res chain seq x y z
N MET A 1 -41.31 -21.63 21.19
CA MET A 1 -41.70 -20.43 20.41
C MET A 1 -40.48 -20.09 19.59
N GLU A 2 -40.40 -20.60 18.36
CA GLU A 2 -39.47 -20.06 17.38
C GLU A 2 -39.90 -18.62 17.10
N GLU A 3 -39.12 -17.65 17.54
CA GLU A 3 -39.24 -16.29 17.01
C GLU A 3 -39.01 -16.40 15.51
N GLU A 4 -40.04 -16.14 14.71
CA GLU A 4 -39.87 -15.94 13.28
C GLU A 4 -38.93 -14.75 13.07
N GLN A 5 -37.66 -15.04 12.81
CA GLN A 5 -36.65 -14.03 12.56
C GLN A 5 -37.05 -13.25 11.31
N PRO A 6 -37.08 -11.91 11.36
CA PRO A 6 -37.48 -11.12 10.20
C PRO A 6 -36.48 -11.37 9.06
N VAL A 7 -36.97 -11.66 7.86
CA VAL A 7 -36.16 -11.94 6.66
C VAL A 7 -35.09 -10.87 6.36
N TRP A 8 -35.30 -9.65 6.84
CA TRP A 8 -34.37 -8.52 6.74
C TRP A 8 -33.14 -8.68 7.63
N LEU A 9 -33.30 -9.25 8.83
CA LEU A 9 -32.18 -9.57 9.72
C LEU A 9 -31.26 -10.60 9.07
N MET A 10 -31.83 -11.61 8.39
CA MET A 10 -31.04 -12.59 7.64
C MET A 10 -30.19 -11.93 6.56
N PHE A 11 -30.72 -10.92 5.87
CA PHE A 11 -29.97 -10.16 4.86
C PHE A 11 -28.78 -9.41 5.49
N TYR A 12 -28.99 -8.71 6.60
CA TYR A 12 -27.90 -8.01 7.30
C TYR A 12 -26.83 -8.96 7.85
N VAL A 13 -27.23 -10.11 8.39
CA VAL A 13 -26.32 -11.14 8.89
C VAL A 13 -25.52 -11.78 7.75
N ILE A 14 -26.15 -12.04 6.60
CA ILE A 14 -25.45 -12.52 5.40
C ILE A 14 -24.42 -11.50 4.92
N CYS A 15 -24.78 -10.21 4.87
CA CYS A 15 -23.83 -9.15 4.54
C CYS A 15 -22.68 -9.07 5.55
N LEU A 16 -22.96 -9.20 6.85
CA LEU A 16 -21.94 -9.18 7.89
C LEU A 16 -20.98 -10.37 7.75
N VAL A 17 -21.50 -11.59 7.70
CA VAL A 17 -20.70 -12.82 7.61
C VAL A 17 -19.95 -12.86 6.27
N GLY A 18 -20.62 -12.56 5.17
CA GLY A 18 -20.02 -12.49 3.84
C GLY A 18 -18.94 -11.44 3.76
N GLY A 19 -19.17 -10.25 4.32
CA GLY A 19 -18.19 -9.17 4.39
C GLY A 19 -16.97 -9.54 5.23
N VAL A 20 -17.16 -10.18 6.39
CA VAL A 20 -16.06 -10.64 7.24
C VAL A 20 -15.23 -11.71 6.54
N ILE A 21 -15.88 -12.71 5.94
CA ILE A 21 -15.20 -13.76 5.16
C ILE A 21 -14.42 -13.13 4.01
N PHE A 22 -15.04 -12.22 3.25
CA PHE A 22 -14.38 -11.55 2.14
C PHE A 22 -13.20 -10.68 2.61
N THR A 23 -13.32 -9.98 3.73
CA THR A 23 -12.23 -9.22 4.34
C THR A 23 -11.07 -10.13 4.75
N LEU A 24 -11.36 -11.28 5.36
CA LEU A 24 -10.36 -12.28 5.73
C LEU A 24 -9.69 -12.89 4.48
N LEU A 25 -10.45 -13.17 3.43
CA LEU A 25 -9.92 -13.63 2.16
C LEU A 25 -8.99 -12.58 1.54
N CYS A 26 -9.37 -11.31 1.49
CA CYS A 26 -8.48 -10.24 1.02
C CYS A 26 -7.20 -10.14 1.87
N ALA A 27 -7.30 -10.25 3.19
CA ALA A 27 -6.15 -10.19 4.08
C ALA A 27 -5.19 -11.37 3.88
N ILE A 28 -5.73 -12.59 3.72
CA ILE A 28 -4.94 -13.79 3.45
C ILE A 28 -4.32 -13.69 2.06
N PHE A 29 -5.11 -13.38 1.02
CA PHE A 29 -4.61 -13.30 -0.34
C PHE A 29 -3.55 -12.20 -0.49
N GLY A 30 -3.74 -11.00 0.05
CA GLY A 30 -2.68 -9.99 -0.03
C GLY A 30 -1.39 -10.41 0.69
N HIS A 31 -1.49 -11.15 1.81
CA HIS A 31 -0.32 -11.67 2.52
C HIS A 31 0.41 -12.77 1.73
N PHE A 32 -0.31 -13.65 1.04
CA PHE A 32 0.26 -14.76 0.28
C PHE A 32 0.71 -14.40 -1.14
N PHE A 33 0.09 -13.40 -1.78
CA PHE A 33 0.36 -13.04 -3.18
C PHE A 33 1.26 -11.81 -3.36
N GLY A 34 1.49 -10.99 -2.33
CA GLY A 34 2.37 -9.81 -2.41
C GLY A 34 3.88 -10.08 -2.39
N GLY A 35 4.32 -11.34 -2.58
CA GLY A 35 5.71 -11.77 -2.35
C GLY A 35 6.52 -12.28 -3.54
N HIS A 36 5.90 -12.64 -4.67
CA HIS A 36 6.62 -13.12 -5.87
C HIS A 36 5.76 -12.90 -7.13
N ASP A 37 6.23 -12.03 -8.02
CA ASP A 37 6.08 -12.06 -9.49
C ASP A 37 4.70 -12.35 -10.09
N MET A 38 3.60 -11.99 -9.41
CA MET A 38 2.26 -12.04 -9.96
C MET A 38 1.63 -10.65 -9.85
N ASP A 39 1.49 -10.01 -11.01
CA ASP A 39 0.92 -8.69 -11.29
C ASP A 39 -0.61 -8.70 -11.06
N GLY A 40 -1.01 -9.10 -9.85
CA GLY A 40 -2.39 -9.32 -9.42
C GLY A 40 -2.78 -8.30 -8.35
N ASP A 41 -3.53 -7.29 -8.79
CA ASP A 41 -4.09 -6.15 -8.07
C ASP A 41 -5.08 -6.54 -6.95
N VAL A 42 -4.63 -7.32 -5.98
CA VAL A 42 -5.40 -7.75 -4.80
C VAL A 42 -4.58 -7.38 -3.58
N GLY A 43 -4.72 -6.12 -3.20
CA GLY A 43 -3.81 -5.43 -2.29
C GLY A 43 -3.51 -6.15 -0.97
N THR A 44 -2.24 -6.13 -0.58
CA THR A 44 -1.75 -5.67 0.74
C THR A 44 -0.23 -5.37 0.74
N GLY A 45 0.39 -5.02 -0.38
CA GLY A 45 1.85 -4.89 -0.43
C GLY A 45 2.28 -3.98 -1.55
N GLY A 46 3.40 -3.27 -1.35
CA GLY A 46 3.86 -2.22 -2.24
C GLY A 46 4.02 -2.67 -3.70
N HIS A 47 3.95 -1.66 -4.58
CA HIS A 47 3.96 -1.74 -6.05
C HIS A 47 2.58 -1.99 -6.68
N ALA A 48 1.70 -1.00 -6.60
CA ALA A 48 0.52 -0.90 -7.45
C ALA A 48 0.90 -0.09 -8.70
N GLU A 49 1.30 -0.80 -9.75
CA GLU A 49 1.34 -0.31 -11.13
C GLU A 49 0.15 -0.90 -11.91
N SER A 50 -1.08 -0.47 -11.60
CA SER A 50 -2.21 -0.66 -12.52
C SER A 50 -2.66 0.70 -13.01
N GLY A 51 -2.25 1.02 -14.24
CA GLY A 51 -2.37 2.34 -14.83
C GLY A 51 -3.82 2.81 -14.94
N PHE A 52 -4.12 3.93 -14.30
CA PHE A 52 -4.87 5.04 -14.90
C PHE A 52 -4.52 6.32 -14.11
N ALA A 53 -3.90 7.27 -14.82
CA ALA A 53 -3.73 8.69 -14.49
C ALA A 53 -2.76 9.10 -13.35
N ASP A 54 -1.53 9.43 -13.76
CA ASP A 54 -0.82 10.68 -13.48
C ASP A 54 -1.43 11.65 -12.43
N SER A 55 -1.43 11.25 -11.16
CA SER A 55 -1.54 12.20 -10.04
C SER A 55 -0.91 11.58 -8.79
N GLY A 56 0.16 12.22 -8.30
CA GLY A 56 1.04 11.72 -7.25
C GLY A 56 0.41 11.64 -5.85
N VAL A 57 -0.61 10.79 -5.69
CA VAL A 57 -1.16 10.42 -4.38
C VAL A 57 -1.31 8.90 -4.36
N HIS A 58 -0.27 8.24 -3.85
CA HIS A 58 -0.31 6.80 -3.52
C HIS A 58 -1.24 6.57 -2.32
N ALA A 59 -2.54 6.67 -2.56
CA ALA A 59 -3.61 6.37 -1.61
C ALA A 59 -4.46 5.25 -2.22
N LEU A 60 -4.88 4.29 -1.40
CA LEU A 60 -5.80 3.23 -1.80
C LEU A 60 -6.96 3.80 -2.63
N SER A 61 -7.15 3.25 -3.83
CA SER A 61 -8.30 3.61 -4.66
C SER A 61 -9.61 3.32 -3.91
N PHE A 62 -10.57 4.25 -4.03
CA PHE A 62 -11.89 4.16 -3.39
C PHE A 62 -12.63 2.84 -3.69
N PHE A 63 -12.32 2.20 -4.83
CA PHE A 63 -12.88 0.93 -5.29
C PHE A 63 -12.02 -0.30 -4.98
N SER A 64 -11.04 -0.19 -4.08
CA SER A 64 -10.24 -1.35 -3.67
C SER A 64 -11.13 -2.45 -3.06
N PRO A 65 -10.89 -3.73 -3.37
CA PRO A 65 -11.62 -4.86 -2.78
C PRO A 65 -11.69 -4.80 -1.26
N THR A 66 -10.64 -4.34 -0.59
CA THR A 66 -10.59 -4.18 0.87
C THR A 66 -11.53 -3.09 1.38
N VAL A 67 -11.64 -1.97 0.67
CA VAL A 67 -12.56 -0.87 1.04
C VAL A 67 -14.00 -1.34 0.87
N LEU A 68 -14.32 -2.02 -0.23
CA LEU A 68 -15.64 -2.62 -0.46
C LEU A 68 -15.99 -3.68 0.60
N ALA A 69 -15.03 -4.54 0.97
CA ALA A 69 -15.19 -5.52 2.04
C ALA A 69 -15.54 -4.86 3.38
N SER A 70 -14.79 -3.81 3.75
CA SER A 70 -15.02 -3.05 4.98
C SER A 70 -16.39 -2.37 5.00
N PHE A 71 -16.83 -1.83 3.86
CA PHE A 71 -18.15 -1.25 3.69
C PHE A 71 -19.27 -2.29 3.90
N VAL A 72 -19.18 -3.44 3.24
CA VAL A 72 -20.17 -4.52 3.35
C VAL A 72 -20.26 -5.07 4.77
N THR A 73 -19.10 -5.27 5.43
CA THR A 73 -19.04 -5.68 6.84
C THR A 73 -19.68 -4.65 7.76
N ALA A 74 -19.33 -3.37 7.59
CA ALA A 74 -19.85 -2.28 8.40
C ALA A 74 -21.36 -2.09 8.22
N PHE A 75 -21.84 -2.17 6.97
CA PHE A 75 -23.26 -2.12 6.63
C PHE A 75 -24.03 -3.27 7.29
N GLY A 76 -23.51 -4.50 7.21
CA GLY A 76 -24.12 -5.66 7.87
C GLY A 76 -24.13 -5.55 9.39
N ALA A 77 -23.04 -5.07 9.99
CA ALA A 77 -22.92 -4.88 11.44
C ALA A 77 -23.90 -3.83 11.96
N ILE A 78 -23.93 -2.65 11.35
CA ILE A 78 -24.81 -1.55 11.75
C ILE A 78 -26.27 -1.94 11.50
N GLY A 79 -26.58 -2.58 10.37
CA GLY A 79 -27.93 -3.07 10.08
C GLY A 79 -28.46 -4.07 11.12
N THR A 80 -27.60 -5.00 11.56
CA THR A 80 -27.95 -5.98 12.61
C THR A 80 -28.19 -5.32 13.96
N ILE A 81 -27.39 -4.30 14.31
CA ILE A 81 -27.54 -3.54 15.57
C ILE A 81 -28.83 -2.70 15.57
N LEU A 82 -29.17 -2.07 14.44
CA LEU A 82 -30.38 -1.25 14.32
C LEU A 82 -31.67 -2.08 14.36
N ASP A 83 -31.65 -3.33 13.89
CA ASP A 83 -32.80 -4.24 13.95
C ASP A 83 -33.16 -4.64 15.40
N HIS A 84 -32.19 -4.61 16.33
CA HIS A 84 -32.40 -4.86 17.76
C HIS A 84 -33.04 -3.66 18.50
N ILE A 85 -33.19 -2.50 17.85
CA ILE A 85 -33.81 -1.30 18.44
C ILE A 85 -35.24 -1.20 17.92
N GLU A 86 -36.24 -1.41 18.79
CA GLU A 86 -37.67 -1.41 18.43
C GLU A 86 -38.12 -0.14 17.68
N ALA A 87 -37.51 1.01 17.96
CA ALA A 87 -37.81 2.29 17.31
C ALA A 87 -37.28 2.39 15.85
N THR A 88 -36.35 1.52 15.44
CA THR A 88 -35.68 1.58 14.12
C THR A 88 -35.91 0.32 13.28
N LYS A 89 -36.81 -0.58 13.72
CA LYS A 89 -37.10 -1.86 13.06
C LYS A 89 -37.68 -1.73 11.65
N SER A 90 -38.12 -0.54 11.26
CA SER A 90 -38.58 -0.26 9.89
C SER A 90 -37.38 -0.19 8.94
N VAL A 91 -37.33 -1.11 7.98
CA VAL A 91 -36.30 -1.20 6.92
C VAL A 91 -36.07 0.13 6.18
N TRP A 92 -37.13 0.93 6.03
CA TRP A 92 -37.06 2.24 5.38
C TRP A 92 -36.24 3.28 6.16
N ILE A 93 -36.04 3.07 7.47
CA ILE A 93 -35.27 3.94 8.35
C ILE A 93 -33.89 3.32 8.62
N SER A 94 -33.81 2.00 8.84
CA SER A 94 -32.54 1.34 9.15
C SER A 94 -31.58 1.26 7.96
N ALA A 95 -32.09 1.04 6.73
CA ALA A 95 -31.26 0.95 5.53
C ALA A 95 -30.44 2.22 5.21
N PRO A 96 -31.01 3.45 5.19
CA PRO A 96 -30.21 4.65 4.94
C PRO A 96 -29.21 4.95 6.07
N ILE A 97 -29.57 4.68 7.33
CA ILE A 97 -28.67 4.89 8.48
C ILE A 97 -27.49 3.90 8.43
N ALA A 98 -27.76 2.63 8.13
CA ALA A 98 -26.72 1.62 7.93
C ALA A 98 -25.83 1.95 6.72
N GLY A 99 -26.39 2.48 5.64
CA GLY A 99 -25.64 2.95 4.47
C GLY A 99 -24.68 4.10 4.81
N VAL A 100 -25.18 5.15 5.46
CA VAL A 100 -24.35 6.30 5.88
C VAL A 100 -23.28 5.88 6.89
N GLY A 101 -23.64 5.04 7.86
CA GLY A 101 -22.68 4.52 8.83
C GLY A 101 -21.61 3.63 8.19
N GLY A 102 -22.00 2.78 7.22
CA GLY A 102 -21.08 1.97 6.43
C GLY A 102 -20.10 2.81 5.61
N ILE A 103 -20.59 3.86 4.93
CA ILE A 103 -19.75 4.81 4.19
C ILE A 103 -18.78 5.51 5.15
N GLY A 104 -19.26 5.95 6.31
CA GLY A 104 -18.41 6.59 7.32
C GLY A 104 -17.27 5.69 7.79
N ILE A 105 -17.56 4.42 8.09
CA ILE A 105 -16.53 3.46 8.50
C ILE A 105 -15.55 3.18 7.35
N ALA A 106 -16.04 2.97 6.13
CA ALA A 106 -15.18 2.75 4.96
C ALA A 106 -14.23 3.95 4.72
N TRP A 107 -14.73 5.17 4.90
CA TRP A 107 -13.93 6.39 4.80
C TRP A 107 -12.84 6.44 5.88
N VAL A 108 -13.18 6.12 7.14
CA VAL A 108 -12.21 6.09 8.24
C VAL A 108 -11.11 5.05 7.98
N VAL A 109 -11.49 3.87 7.49
CA VAL A 109 -10.53 2.82 7.11
C VAL A 109 -9.59 3.32 6.01
N LEU A 110 -10.12 3.96 4.96
CA LEU A 110 -9.33 4.55 3.88
C LEU A 110 -8.33 5.58 4.43
N LEU A 111 -8.77 6.49 5.30
CA LEU A 111 -7.90 7.50 5.91
C LEU A 111 -6.80 6.88 6.76
N LEU A 112 -7.12 5.85 7.55
CA LEU A 112 -6.17 5.17 8.41
C LEU A 112 -5.08 4.50 7.59
N PHE A 113 -5.45 3.76 6.54
CA PHE A 113 -4.50 3.13 5.64
C PHE A 113 -3.65 4.16 4.89
N ASN A 114 -4.26 5.20 4.30
CA ASN A 114 -3.52 6.25 3.59
C ASN A 114 -2.49 6.91 4.53
N THR A 115 -2.88 7.23 5.76
CA THR A 115 -1.97 7.82 6.76
C THR A 115 -0.83 6.86 7.13
N ALA A 116 -1.12 5.57 7.28
CA ALA A 116 -0.11 4.55 7.59
C ALA A 116 0.90 4.36 6.45
N PHE A 117 0.43 4.33 5.20
CA PHE A 117 1.28 4.22 4.01
C PHE A 117 2.18 5.45 3.85
N GLN A 118 1.62 6.65 4.00
CA GLN A 118 2.39 7.90 3.91
C GLN A 118 3.50 7.98 4.97
N LYS A 119 3.22 7.57 6.21
CA LYS A 119 4.25 7.51 7.27
C LYS A 119 5.34 6.48 6.96
N THR A 120 4.98 5.35 6.35
CA THR A 120 5.93 4.32 5.94
C THR A 120 6.83 4.79 4.80
N GLN A 121 6.26 5.41 3.77
CA GLN A 121 7.02 5.94 2.64
C GLN A 121 7.94 7.08 3.06
N SER A 122 7.48 8.02 3.88
CA SER A 122 8.31 9.12 4.40
C SER A 122 9.48 8.60 5.25
N SER A 123 9.28 7.51 6.00
CA SER A 123 10.37 6.86 6.75
C SER A 123 11.42 6.25 5.83
N SER A 124 11.01 5.58 4.74
CA SER A 124 11.92 5.04 3.73
C SER A 124 12.66 6.15 2.98
N GLU A 125 11.97 7.20 2.55
CA GLU A 125 12.59 8.37 1.91
C GLU A 125 13.60 9.06 2.83
N SER A 126 13.27 9.24 4.11
CA SER A 126 14.21 9.83 5.08
C SER A 126 15.45 8.96 5.32
N ARG A 127 15.30 7.62 5.28
CA ARG A 127 16.40 6.66 5.39
C ARG A 127 17.29 6.69 4.15
N ILE A 128 16.67 6.82 2.97
CA ILE A 128 17.35 6.92 1.68
C ILE A 128 18.06 8.27 1.54
N ALA A 129 17.45 9.37 2.00
CA ALA A 129 18.07 10.70 1.99
C ALA A 129 19.36 10.75 2.84
N ARG A 130 19.45 9.95 3.91
CA ARG A 130 20.69 9.81 4.70
C ARG A 130 21.83 9.11 3.95
N LEU A 131 21.55 8.42 2.83
CA LEU A 131 22.58 7.84 1.96
C LEU A 131 23.24 8.89 1.07
N ILE A 132 22.63 10.06 0.88
CA ILE A 132 23.22 11.15 0.11
C ILE A 132 24.50 11.61 0.82
N GLY A 133 25.60 11.63 0.07
CA GLY A 133 26.93 11.94 0.55
C GLY A 133 27.73 10.72 1.02
N GLN A 134 27.13 9.53 1.09
CA GLN A 134 27.83 8.30 1.46
C GLN A 134 28.68 7.75 0.31
N GLU A 135 29.81 7.13 0.67
CA GLU A 135 30.66 6.41 -0.27
C GLU A 135 30.09 5.01 -0.59
N ALA A 136 30.14 4.65 -1.86
CA ALA A 136 29.72 3.36 -2.38
C ALA A 136 30.77 2.83 -3.36
N ASN A 137 30.83 1.50 -3.50
CA ASN A 137 31.69 0.84 -4.47
C ASN A 137 30.88 0.40 -5.69
N VAL A 138 31.35 0.74 -6.88
CA VAL A 138 30.75 0.24 -8.12
C VAL A 138 31.03 -1.26 -8.23
N ILE A 139 29.99 -2.08 -8.34
CA ILE A 139 30.11 -3.54 -8.52
C ILE A 139 29.85 -3.95 -9.97
N THR A 140 28.96 -3.24 -10.65
CA THR A 140 28.69 -3.39 -12.08
C THR A 140 29.04 -2.07 -12.74
N ALA A 141 29.92 -2.11 -13.75
CA ALA A 141 30.39 -0.92 -14.43
C ALA A 141 29.22 -0.05 -14.92
N ILE A 142 29.33 1.26 -14.72
CA ILE A 142 28.32 2.23 -15.11
C ILE A 142 28.76 2.82 -16.45
N PRO A 143 28.12 2.48 -17.59
CA PRO A 143 28.44 3.09 -18.87
C PRO A 143 27.94 4.54 -18.94
N SER A 144 28.58 5.38 -19.76
CA SER A 144 28.12 6.75 -20.02
C SER A 144 26.63 6.76 -20.44
N GLY A 145 25.80 7.51 -19.70
CA GLY A 145 24.36 7.61 -19.93
C GLY A 145 23.53 6.35 -19.62
N GLY A 146 24.16 5.26 -19.14
CA GLY A 146 23.47 4.02 -18.78
C GLY A 146 23.46 3.74 -17.28
N VAL A 147 22.93 2.57 -16.93
CA VAL A 147 22.75 2.12 -15.54
C VAL A 147 23.78 1.03 -15.24
N GLY A 148 24.51 1.17 -14.14
CA GLY A 148 25.26 0.10 -13.51
C GLY A 148 24.74 -0.15 -12.10
N GLU A 149 25.57 -0.69 -11.23
CA GLU A 149 25.18 -1.07 -9.87
C GLU A 149 26.28 -0.72 -8.87
N ILE A 150 25.86 -0.17 -7.73
CA ILE A 150 26.74 0.17 -6.61
C ILE A 150 26.39 -0.67 -5.40
N ALA A 151 27.39 -0.89 -4.54
CA ALA A 151 27.22 -1.46 -3.22
C ALA A 151 27.65 -0.46 -2.15
N TYR A 152 26.80 -0.25 -1.14
CA TYR A 152 27.06 0.63 -0.01
C TYR A 152 26.79 -0.11 1.31
N VAL A 153 27.31 0.40 2.42
CA VAL A 153 27.16 -0.23 3.75
C VAL A 153 26.35 0.68 4.67
N GLN A 154 25.15 0.26 5.06
CA GLN A 154 24.31 1.01 6.00
C GLN A 154 24.08 0.16 7.24
N GLY A 155 24.49 0.66 8.41
CA GLY A 155 24.27 -0.03 9.68
C GLY A 155 25.00 -1.39 9.78
N GLY A 156 26.13 -1.55 9.09
CA GLY A 156 26.91 -2.79 9.08
C GLY A 156 26.45 -3.84 8.06
N THR A 157 25.32 -3.63 7.38
CA THR A 157 24.84 -4.48 6.29
C THR A 157 25.18 -3.87 4.93
N ARG A 158 25.65 -4.71 4.00
CA ARG A 158 25.92 -4.32 2.61
C ARG A 158 24.64 -4.42 1.79
N TYR A 159 24.30 -3.34 1.09
CA TYR A 159 23.17 -3.24 0.18
C TYR A 159 23.66 -2.92 -1.23
N ASN A 160 22.89 -3.34 -2.23
CA ASN A 160 23.13 -2.99 -3.62
C ASN A 160 21.99 -2.14 -4.16
N ALA A 161 22.30 -1.25 -5.11
CA ALA A 161 21.31 -0.44 -5.78
C ALA A 161 21.73 -0.08 -7.22
N PRO A 162 20.77 0.09 -8.14
CA PRO A 162 21.07 0.57 -9.49
C PRO A 162 21.54 2.03 -9.43
N ALA A 163 22.61 2.33 -10.16
CA ALA A 163 23.22 3.64 -10.16
C ALA A 163 23.53 4.15 -11.57
N ARG A 164 23.43 5.46 -11.73
CA ARG A 164 23.85 6.22 -12.92
C ARG A 164 24.93 7.22 -12.53
N CYS A 165 25.87 7.43 -13.43
CA CYS A 165 26.83 8.52 -13.27
C CYS A 165 26.11 9.85 -13.55
N GLU A 166 26.29 10.84 -12.69
CA GLU A 166 25.70 12.17 -12.90
C GLU A 166 26.35 12.89 -14.08
N ARG A 167 27.62 12.59 -14.35
CA ARG A 167 28.32 13.00 -15.57
C ARG A 167 28.17 11.91 -16.63
N GLU A 168 28.26 12.28 -17.90
CA GLU A 168 28.31 11.35 -19.04
C GLU A 168 29.65 10.60 -19.13
N GLU A 169 30.10 10.04 -18.01
CA GLU A 169 31.37 9.34 -17.85
C GLU A 169 31.13 7.86 -17.54
N THR A 170 31.98 7.00 -18.11
CA THR A 170 31.97 5.58 -17.80
C THR A 170 32.77 5.33 -16.52
N VAL A 171 32.15 4.67 -15.53
CA VAL A 171 32.78 4.31 -14.26
C VAL A 171 33.00 2.80 -14.22
N PRO A 172 34.26 2.32 -14.20
CA PRO A 172 34.54 0.89 -14.13
C PRO A 172 34.19 0.30 -12.76
N ALA A 173 33.94 -1.00 -12.72
CA ALA A 173 33.74 -1.73 -11.48
C ALA A 173 34.97 -1.65 -10.56
N GLY A 174 34.73 -1.61 -9.26
CA GLY A 174 35.75 -1.47 -8.21
C GLY A 174 36.12 -0.03 -7.85
N LYS A 175 35.58 0.98 -8.55
CA LYS A 175 35.78 2.39 -8.18
C LYS A 175 34.91 2.80 -6.99
N LEU A 176 35.48 3.63 -6.12
CA LEU A 176 34.76 4.36 -5.09
C LEU A 176 34.05 5.57 -5.71
N VAL A 177 32.76 5.68 -5.44
CA VAL A 177 31.90 6.77 -5.88
C VAL A 177 31.14 7.34 -4.69
N LYS A 178 30.68 8.58 -4.82
CA LYS A 178 29.87 9.25 -3.81
C LYS A 178 28.44 9.40 -4.33
N ILE A 179 27.45 9.05 -3.50
CA ILE A 179 26.04 9.22 -3.83
C ILE A 179 25.71 10.72 -3.73
N THR A 180 25.32 11.34 -4.84
CA THR A 180 25.01 12.79 -4.90
C THR A 180 23.51 13.05 -4.81
N LYS A 181 22.71 12.17 -5.42
CA LYS A 181 21.26 12.33 -5.50
C LYS A 181 20.58 10.97 -5.65
N ILE A 182 19.32 10.87 -5.23
CA ILE A 182 18.49 9.68 -5.41
C ILE A 182 17.15 10.14 -5.97
N VAL A 183 16.68 9.52 -7.05
CA VAL A 183 15.41 9.86 -7.72
C VAL A 183 14.62 8.57 -7.92
N GLY A 184 13.53 8.42 -7.18
CA GLY A 184 12.78 7.16 -7.13
C GLY A 184 13.66 6.04 -6.59
N SER A 185 13.88 4.99 -7.40
CA SER A 185 14.78 3.87 -7.10
C SER A 185 16.18 4.01 -7.71
N GLN A 186 16.47 5.08 -8.46
CA GLN A 186 17.76 5.28 -9.13
C GLN A 186 18.70 6.16 -8.30
N PHE A 187 19.93 5.67 -8.10
CA PHE A 187 20.98 6.38 -7.40
C PHE A 187 21.85 7.13 -8.41
N TYR A 188 22.14 8.39 -8.16
CA TYR A 188 23.09 9.18 -8.93
C TYR A 188 24.38 9.27 -8.14
N VAL A 189 25.48 8.99 -8.84
CA VAL A 189 26.80 8.95 -8.23
C VAL A 189 27.81 9.77 -9.03
N GLU A 190 28.78 10.32 -8.30
CA GLU A 190 29.93 11.02 -8.88
C GLU A 190 31.21 10.29 -8.47
N VAL A 191 32.16 10.20 -9.41
CA VAL A 191 33.48 9.64 -9.12
C VAL A 191 34.21 10.60 -8.20
N LYS A 192 34.64 10.12 -7.04
CA LYS A 192 35.51 10.90 -6.16
C LYS A 192 36.85 11.07 -6.87
N GLN A 193 37.13 12.29 -7.33
CA GLN A 193 38.46 12.62 -7.83
C GLN A 193 39.39 12.68 -6.62
N THR A 194 40.25 11.66 -6.50
CA THR A 194 41.39 11.67 -5.56
C THR A 194 42.46 12.61 -6.08
#